data_AF-A0A838G0H9-F1
#
_entry.id   AF-A0A838G0H9-F1
#
_cell.length_a   1.000
_cell.length_b   1.000
_cell.length_c   1.000
_cell.angle_alpha   90.00
_cell.angle_beta   90.00
_cell.angle_gamma   90.00
#
_symmetry.space_group_name_H-M   'P 1'
#
loop_
_entity.id
_entity.type
_entity.pdbx_description
1 polymer ?
#
loop_
_entity_poly.entity_id
_entity_poly.type
_entity_poly.pdbx_seq_one_letter_code
_entity_poly.pdbx_strand_id
1 'polypeptide(L)'
;MLSVAHRLRSSREFTEAVRCGCRAGTSTVAAHLHTVPGADVRVGFVVSRRVGDAVTRNRVRRRLAHLVRPHLSDLPAGARLVLRALEPAASASIGTLSRDVDFCLRRARSGVR
;
A
#
# COMPACT_ATOMS: atom_id res chain seq x y z
N MET A 1 -8.49 11.91 0.55
CA MET A 1 -8.14 10.66 1.28
C MET A 1 -9.01 9.52 0.77
N LEU A 2 -8.60 8.26 0.92
CA LEU A 2 -9.43 7.10 0.55
C LEU A 2 -10.77 7.11 1.31
N SER A 3 -11.86 6.62 0.72
CA SER A 3 -13.14 6.48 1.42
C SER A 3 -13.00 5.50 2.59
N VAL A 4 -13.87 5.62 3.59
CA VAL A 4 -13.81 4.79 4.81
C VAL A 4 -14.02 3.30 4.51
N ALA A 5 -14.75 2.97 3.43
CA ALA A 5 -14.96 1.60 2.96
C ALA A 5 -13.64 0.91 2.53
N HIS A 6 -12.75 1.65 1.86
CA HIS A 6 -11.51 1.09 1.31
C HIS A 6 -10.31 1.14 2.26
N ARG A 7 -10.53 1.30 3.58
CA ARG A 7 -9.44 1.39 4.56
C ARG A 7 -9.34 0.11 5.38
N LEU A 8 -8.13 -0.42 5.54
CA LEU A 8 -7.85 -1.42 6.59
C LEU A 8 -8.00 -0.76 7.97
N ARG A 9 -8.69 -1.44 8.89
CA ARG A 9 -9.11 -0.88 10.19
C ARG A 9 -8.50 -1.58 11.39
N SER A 10 -8.09 -2.84 11.26
CA SER A 10 -7.60 -3.62 12.41
C SER A 10 -6.16 -4.09 12.22
N SER A 11 -5.41 -4.16 13.32
CA SER A 11 -4.05 -4.71 13.33
C SER A 11 -3.97 -6.14 12.78
N ARG A 12 -5.05 -6.92 12.96
CA ARG A 12 -5.18 -8.27 12.41
C ARG A 12 -5.17 -8.24 10.88
N GLU A 13 -5.96 -7.38 10.25
CA GLU A 13 -5.97 -7.24 8.78
C GLU A 13 -4.61 -6.84 8.22
N PHE A 14 -3.90 -5.93 8.89
CA PHE A 14 -2.53 -5.57 8.51
C PHE A 14 -1.58 -6.78 8.63
N THR A 15 -1.70 -7.54 9.73
CA THR A 15 -0.85 -8.70 9.98
C THR A 15 -1.09 -9.81 8.96
N GLU A 16 -2.36 -10.11 8.66
CA GLU A 16 -2.75 -11.11 7.66
C GLU A 16 -2.26 -10.72 6.26
N ALA A 17 -2.46 -9.46 5.86
CA ALA A 17 -1.97 -8.97 4.56
C ALA A 17 -0.45 -9.07 4.43
N VAL A 18 0.30 -8.78 5.50
CA VAL A 18 1.77 -8.85 5.49
C VAL A 18 2.30 -10.29 5.54
N ARG A 19 1.68 -11.17 6.34
CA ARG A 19 2.14 -12.56 6.54
C ARG A 19 1.73 -13.49 5.41
N CYS A 20 0.52 -13.34 4.89
CA CYS A 20 -0.08 -14.26 3.93
C CYS A 20 -0.15 -13.68 2.51
N GLY A 21 0.28 -12.42 2.33
CA GLY A 21 0.22 -11.74 1.04
C GLY A 21 1.47 -11.89 0.19
N CYS A 22 1.29 -11.77 -1.12
CA CYS A 22 2.37 -11.66 -2.08
C CYS A 22 3.09 -10.31 -1.90
N ARG A 23 4.41 -10.36 -1.81
CA ARG A 23 5.25 -9.17 -1.57
C ARG A 23 5.93 -8.69 -2.85
N ALA A 24 5.89 -7.39 -3.08
CA ALA A 24 6.73 -6.70 -4.05
C ALA A 24 7.41 -5.49 -3.39
N GLY A 25 8.67 -5.22 -3.73
CA GLY A 25 9.44 -4.14 -3.11
C GLY A 25 10.22 -3.33 -4.14
N THR A 26 10.39 -2.04 -3.84
CA THR A 26 11.20 -1.05 -4.57
C THR A 26 12.08 -0.31 -3.56
N SER A 27 12.82 0.70 -4.01
CA SER A 27 13.64 1.54 -3.12
C SER A 27 12.80 2.44 -2.21
N THR A 28 11.60 2.84 -2.61
CA THR A 28 10.75 3.74 -1.80
C THR A 28 9.58 3.04 -1.12
N VAL A 29 9.01 1.98 -1.70
CA VAL A 29 7.79 1.33 -1.20
C VAL A 29 7.87 -0.19 -1.30
N ALA A 30 7.25 -0.88 -0.34
CA ALA A 30 6.92 -2.30 -0.47
C ALA A 30 5.40 -2.51 -0.41
N ALA A 31 4.87 -3.31 -1.33
CA ALA A 31 3.48 -3.76 -1.32
C ALA A 31 3.36 -5.18 -0.80
N HIS A 32 2.32 -5.40 0.00
CA HIS A 32 1.82 -6.71 0.38
C HIS A 32 0.37 -6.81 -0.07
N LEU A 33 0.04 -7.82 -0.86
CA LEU A 33 -1.30 -8.04 -1.36
C LEU A 33 -1.77 -9.43 -0.98
N HIS A 34 -2.86 -9.50 -0.24
CA HIS A 34 -3.54 -10.73 0.12
C HIS A 34 -5.00 -10.65 -0.32
N THR A 35 -5.60 -11.73 -0.77
CA THR A 35 -7.02 -11.79 -1.16
C THR A 35 -7.80 -12.59 -0.13
N VAL A 36 -8.94 -12.04 0.27
CA VAL A 36 -9.89 -12.74 1.15
C VAL A 36 -11.22 -12.90 0.42
N PRO A 37 -11.62 -14.15 0.06
CA PRO A 37 -12.86 -14.40 -0.63
C PRO A 37 -14.08 -13.78 0.10
N GLY A 38 -14.98 -13.16 -0.66
CA GLY A 38 -16.21 -12.55 -0.13
C GLY A 38 -16.01 -11.25 0.65
N ALA A 39 -14.79 -10.70 0.72
CA ALA A 39 -14.52 -9.42 1.37
C ALA A 39 -14.44 -8.25 0.38
N ASP A 40 -14.59 -7.03 0.90
CA ASP A 40 -14.34 -5.81 0.13
C ASP A 40 -12.84 -5.53 -0.03
N VAL A 41 -12.51 -4.75 -1.07
CA VAL A 41 -11.16 -4.21 -1.27
C VAL A 41 -10.82 -3.21 -0.16
N ARG A 42 -9.71 -3.44 0.54
CA ARG A 42 -9.22 -2.60 1.63
C ARG A 42 -7.74 -2.30 1.46
N VAL A 43 -7.36 -1.05 1.72
CA VAL A 43 -5.98 -0.55 1.61
C VAL A 43 -5.52 0.03 2.94
N GLY A 44 -4.29 -0.28 3.31
CA GLY A 44 -3.61 0.31 4.47
C GLY A 44 -2.23 0.83 4.11
N PHE A 45 -1.75 1.78 4.92
CA PHE A 45 -0.44 2.38 4.76
C PHE A 45 0.34 2.24 6.06
N VAL A 46 1.56 1.71 5.96
CA VAL A 46 2.50 1.60 7.08
C VAL A 46 3.65 2.56 6.82
N VAL A 47 3.77 3.60 7.65
CA VAL A 47 4.85 4.58 7.54
C VAL A 47 5.61 4.60 8.86
N SER A 48 6.81 4.00 8.86
CA SER A 48 7.62 3.85 10.07
C SER A 48 8.21 5.19 10.53
N ARG A 49 8.63 5.27 11.80
CA ARG A 49 9.31 6.45 12.36
C ARG A 49 10.60 6.80 11.60
N ARG A 50 11.27 5.82 10.98
CA ARG A 50 12.52 6.06 10.23
C ARG A 50 12.33 6.92 8.98
N VAL A 51 11.10 6.98 8.44
CA VAL A 51 10.76 7.85 7.29
C VAL A 51 10.80 9.33 7.69
N GLY A 52 10.63 9.65 8.97
CA GLY A 52 10.71 11.02 9.47
C GLY A 52 9.69 11.33 10.55
N ASP A 53 9.52 12.63 10.79
CA ASP A 53 8.60 13.19 11.77
C ASP A 53 7.11 12.93 11.42
N ALA A 54 6.19 13.37 12.28
CA ALA A 54 4.77 13.17 12.04
C ALA A 54 4.28 13.84 10.74
N VAL A 55 4.83 15.02 10.40
CA VAL A 55 4.42 15.79 9.22
C VAL A 55 4.86 15.09 7.94
N THR A 56 6.12 14.67 7.87
CA THR A 56 6.69 13.92 6.74
C THR A 56 5.95 12.61 6.54
N ARG A 57 5.71 11.84 7.62
CA ARG A 57 4.97 10.58 7.53
C ARG A 57 3.54 10.78 7.04
N ASN A 58 2.85 11.82 7.51
CA ASN A 58 1.51 12.15 7.03
C ASN A 58 1.50 12.63 5.58
N ARG A 59 2.53 13.37 5.14
CA ARG A 59 2.70 13.76 3.74
C ARG A 59 2.88 12.53 2.84
N VAL A 60 3.78 11.61 3.21
CA VAL A 60 4.00 10.35 2.48
C VAL A 60 2.72 9.52 2.43
N ARG A 61 2.03 9.32 3.57
CA ARG A 61 0.75 8.61 3.60
C ARG A 61 -0.29 9.23 2.66
N ARG A 62 -0.42 10.55 2.65
CA ARG A 62 -1.35 11.26 1.74
C ARG A 62 -0.98 11.08 0.28
N ARG A 63 0.31 11.13 -0.07
CA ARG A 63 0.81 10.89 -1.44
C ARG A 63 0.51 9.46 -1.89
N LEU A 64 0.84 8.46 -1.07
CA LEU A 64 0.54 7.05 -1.38
C LEU A 64 -0.97 6.81 -1.54
N ALA A 65 -1.79 7.41 -0.67
CA ALA A 65 -3.24 7.29 -0.77
C ALA A 65 -3.81 7.92 -2.05
N HIS A 66 -3.18 8.99 -2.56
CA HIS A 66 -3.55 9.58 -3.84
C HIS A 66 -3.17 8.65 -5.00
N LEU A 67 -1.95 8.12 -5.00
CA LEU A 67 -1.43 7.24 -6.04
C LEU A 67 -2.19 5.92 -6.15
N VAL A 68 -2.63 5.32 -5.02
CA VAL A 68 -3.37 4.05 -5.06
C VAL A 68 -4.82 4.21 -5.53
N ARG A 69 -5.42 5.39 -5.35
CA ARG A 69 -6.84 5.62 -5.64
C ARG A 69 -7.28 5.15 -7.05
N PRO A 70 -6.58 5.47 -8.15
CA PRO A 70 -6.96 4.99 -9.48
C PRO A 70 -6.86 3.47 -9.64
N HIS A 71 -6.03 2.79 -8.86
CA HIS A 71 -5.84 1.33 -8.98
C HIS A 71 -6.84 0.50 -8.19
N LEU A 72 -7.72 1.12 -7.40
CA LEU A 72 -8.67 0.38 -6.55
C LEU A 72 -9.60 -0.52 -7.36
N SER A 73 -10.01 -0.08 -8.54
CA SER A 73 -10.85 -0.85 -9.47
C SER A 73 -10.13 -2.04 -10.08
N ASP A 74 -8.79 -2.00 -10.14
CA ASP A 74 -7.99 -3.03 -10.78
C ASP A 74 -7.54 -4.11 -9.79
N LEU A 75 -7.74 -3.86 -8.49
CA LEU A 75 -7.41 -4.84 -7.46
C LEU A 75 -8.39 -6.02 -7.51
N PRO A 76 -7.93 -7.25 -7.26
CA PRO A 76 -8.82 -8.40 -7.19
C PRO A 76 -9.86 -8.22 -6.08
N ALA A 77 -11.02 -8.86 -6.24
CA ALA A 77 -12.04 -8.88 -5.20
C ALA A 77 -11.45 -9.40 -3.88
N GLY A 78 -11.84 -8.79 -2.76
CA GLY A 78 -11.29 -9.14 -1.45
C GLY A 78 -9.84 -8.74 -1.21
N ALA A 79 -9.24 -7.92 -2.08
CA ALA A 79 -7.87 -7.46 -1.90
C ALA A 79 -7.67 -6.70 -0.59
N ARG A 80 -6.71 -7.13 0.20
CA ARG A 80 -6.12 -6.44 1.34
C ARG A 80 -4.72 -6.01 0.95
N LEU A 81 -4.60 -4.76 0.53
CA LEU A 81 -3.34 -4.16 0.11
C LEU A 81 -2.72 -3.37 1.26
N VAL A 82 -1.47 -3.67 1.61
CA VAL A 82 -0.67 -2.85 2.52
C VAL A 82 0.51 -2.28 1.77
N LEU A 83 0.61 -0.94 1.74
CA LEU A 83 1.81 -0.25 1.27
C LEU A 83 2.66 0.21 2.45
N ARG A 84 3.89 -0.29 2.51
CA ARG A 84 4.90 0.13 3.47
C ARG A 84 5.83 1.14 2.83
N ALA A 85 5.86 2.36 3.39
CA ALA A 85 6.84 3.36 3.01
C ALA A 85 8.21 3.04 3.64
N LEU A 86 9.24 3.06 2.80
CA LEU A 86 10.65 2.96 3.21
C LEU A 86 11.24 4.36 3.39
N GLU A 87 12.41 4.44 4.02
CA GLU A 87 13.07 5.72 4.34
C GLU A 87 13.22 6.64 3.11
N PRO A 88 13.60 6.17 1.91
CA PRO A 88 13.71 7.02 0.73
C PRO A 88 12.40 7.67 0.26
N ALA A 89 11.24 7.17 0.70
CA ALA A 89 9.95 7.76 0.34
C ALA A 89 9.74 9.18 0.90
N ALA A 90 10.52 9.57 1.92
CA ALA A 90 10.44 10.89 2.54
C ALA A 90 10.82 12.02 1.57
N SER A 91 11.91 11.83 0.82
CA SER A 91 12.47 12.80 -0.11
C SER A 91 12.17 12.50 -1.58
N ALA A 92 11.65 11.31 -1.89
CA ALA A 92 11.33 10.92 -3.26
C ALA A 92 10.35 11.89 -3.95
N SER A 93 10.60 12.10 -5.25
CA SER A 93 9.69 12.84 -6.12
C SER A 93 8.37 12.09 -6.28
N ILE A 94 7.30 12.80 -6.65
CA ILE A 94 6.00 12.16 -6.92
C ILE A 94 6.08 11.18 -8.09
N GLY A 95 6.89 11.48 -9.13
CA GLY A 95 7.08 10.60 -10.28
C GLY A 95 7.80 9.30 -9.91
N THR A 96 8.81 9.37 -9.04
CA THR A 96 9.48 8.18 -8.50
C THR A 96 8.50 7.33 -7.68
N LEU A 97 7.76 7.96 -6.76
CA LEU A 97 6.77 7.25 -5.94
C LEU A 97 5.67 6.60 -6.78
N SER A 98 5.18 7.29 -7.82
CA SER A 98 4.17 6.74 -8.73
C SER A 98 4.68 5.47 -9.40
N ARG A 99 5.85 5.56 -10.03
CA ARG A 99 6.47 4.42 -10.75
C ARG A 99 6.71 3.23 -9.82
N ASP A 100 7.18 3.49 -8.61
CA ASP A 100 7.46 2.46 -7.62
C ASP A 100 6.17 1.79 -7.11
N VAL A 101 5.11 2.57 -6.88
CA VAL A 101 3.78 2.04 -6.54
C VAL A 101 3.23 1.20 -7.68
N ASP A 102 3.24 1.70 -8.92
CA ASP A 102 2.72 0.98 -10.09
C ASP A 102 3.44 -0.35 -10.31
N PHE A 103 4.78 -0.34 -10.20
CA PHE A 103 5.60 -1.54 -10.29
C PHE A 103 5.23 -2.55 -9.20
N CYS A 104 5.16 -2.08 -7.94
CA CYS A 104 4.81 -2.93 -6.80
C CYS A 104 3.41 -3.54 -6.95
N LEU A 105 2.42 -2.75 -7.36
CA LEU A 105 1.04 -3.20 -7.53
C LEU A 105 0.94 -4.26 -8.64
N ARG A 106 1.55 -4.01 -9.81
CA ARG A 106 1.57 -4.96 -10.91
C ARG A 106 2.22 -6.28 -10.49
N ARG A 107 3.38 -6.22 -9.83
CA ARG A 107 4.11 -7.41 -9.39
C ARG A 107 3.39 -8.17 -8.28
N ALA A 108 2.80 -7.47 -7.31
CA ALA A 108 2.03 -8.11 -6.23
C ALA A 108 0.79 -8.81 -6.79
N ARG A 109 0.06 -8.18 -7.73
CA ARG A 109 -1.10 -8.77 -8.41
C ARG A 109 -0.74 -10.03 -9.20
N SER A 110 0.37 -10.03 -9.93
CA SER A 110 0.82 -11.22 -10.67
C SER A 110 1.21 -12.40 -9.77
N GLY A 111 1.50 -12.15 -8.49
CA GLY A 111 1.84 -13.19 -7.53
C GLY A 111 0.64 -13.81 -6.84
N VAL A 112 -0.48 -13.08 -6.76
CA VAL A 112 -1.72 -13.58 -6.16
C VAL A 112 -2.39 -14.51 -7.16
N ARG A 113 -2.49 -15.79 -6.79
CA ARG A 113 -3.25 -16.81 -7.51
C ARG A 113 -4.56 -17.07 -6.80
#